data_AF-A0A2X2SPY3-F1
#
_entry.id   AF-A0A2X2SPY3-F1
#
_cell.length_a   1.000
_cell.length_b   1.000
_cell.length_c   1.000
_cell.angle_alpha   90.00
_cell.angle_beta   90.00
_cell.angle_gamma   90.00
#
_symmetry.space_group_name_H-M   'P 1'
#
loop_
_entity.id
_entity.type
_entity.pdbx_description
1 polymer ?
#
loop_
_entity_poly.entity_id
_entity_poly.type
_entity_poly.pdbx_seq_one_letter_code
_entity_poly.pdbx_strand_id
1 'polypeptide(L)'
;MKNKKIYILISMYFVIHCIFSQQYNRIYSYNIEDISYFKYDRVKVFSTLKSVTEVKNETPEQLVQSVFSCSSKEWDIKNTLGGASYIREKTKREYNRIKSINKKKNYFELINKTEFRIDNIPTAILKIYFFSEEDLKPQAGIFVMQKYNGTWFKTNTSQVNNIALTILKIKPDIYDSIIRGIYDKEVLVKIKPKITSNNTVLDFNKLSIELDKLSETEDPILKELKDEHSIL
;
A
#
# COMPACT_ATOMS: atom_id res chain seq x y z
N MET A 1 31.68 45.62 17.61
CA MET A 1 30.50 44.98 18.23
C MET A 1 29.24 45.30 17.44
N LYS A 2 28.76 44.38 16.60
CA LYS A 2 27.36 44.30 16.15
C LYS A 2 27.02 42.82 16.01
N ASN A 3 26.23 42.33 16.95
CA ASN A 3 25.74 40.95 17.02
C ASN A 3 24.90 40.63 15.78
N LYS A 4 25.39 39.75 14.90
CA LYS A 4 24.56 39.04 13.93
C LYS A 4 24.25 37.67 14.51
N LYS A 5 23.09 37.55 15.16
CA LYS A 5 22.45 36.25 15.41
C LYS A 5 22.01 35.70 14.06
N ILE A 6 22.80 34.80 13.49
CA ILE A 6 22.35 33.97 12.36
C ILE A 6 21.47 32.90 12.98
N TYR A 7 20.17 33.05 12.80
CA TYR A 7 19.20 31.99 13.04
C TYR A 7 19.48 30.90 11.99
N ILE A 8 20.09 29.80 12.44
CA ILE A 8 20.16 28.58 11.65
C ILE A 8 18.72 28.14 11.44
N LEU A 9 18.23 28.34 10.22
CA LEU A 9 17.03 27.70 9.70
C LEU A 9 17.29 26.18 9.77
N ILE A 10 16.82 25.55 10.83
CA ILE A 10 16.61 24.10 10.89
C ILE A 10 15.41 23.83 9.98
N SER A 11 15.62 23.94 8.66
CA SER A 11 14.63 23.55 7.66
C SER A 11 14.66 22.03 7.53
N MET A 12 13.62 21.39 8.07
CA MET A 12 13.04 20.16 7.52
C MET A 12 13.96 18.94 7.34
N TYR A 13 15.04 18.82 8.10
CA TYR A 13 15.64 17.52 8.42
C TYR A 13 14.89 16.92 9.62
N PHE A 14 13.57 16.74 9.49
CA PHE A 14 12.90 15.66 10.22
C PHE A 14 13.13 14.43 9.34
N VAL A 15 14.29 13.81 9.45
CA VAL A 15 14.42 12.53 10.15
C VAL A 15 13.17 11.67 9.89
N ILE A 16 12.98 11.26 8.64
CA ILE A 16 12.46 9.94 8.32
C ILE A 16 13.63 8.95 8.55
N HIS A 17 14.21 8.96 9.74
CA HIS A 17 15.03 7.86 10.25
C HIS A 17 14.25 7.23 11.38
N CYS A 18 13.32 6.36 10.98
CA CYS A 18 12.93 5.14 11.65
C CYS A 18 11.96 4.35 10.75
N ILE A 19 12.18 4.33 9.44
CA ILE A 19 11.62 3.24 8.63
C ILE A 19 12.65 2.11 8.77
N PHE A 20 12.51 1.30 9.82
CA PHE A 20 13.14 -0.01 9.85
C PHE A 20 12.48 -0.84 8.75
N SER A 21 13.08 -0.76 7.57
CA SER A 21 12.63 -1.41 6.37
C SER A 21 13.54 -2.64 6.20
N GLN A 22 12.98 -3.84 6.38
CA GLN A 22 13.74 -5.09 6.23
C GLN A 22 13.51 -5.63 4.81
N GLN A 23 14.49 -5.46 3.92
CA GLN A 23 14.43 -5.96 2.56
C GLN A 23 14.63 -7.50 2.52
N TYR A 24 13.73 -8.21 1.84
CA TYR A 24 13.76 -9.67 1.68
C TYR A 24 13.64 -10.04 0.20
N ASN A 25 14.69 -10.57 -0.41
CA ASN A 25 14.67 -10.97 -1.82
C ASN A 25 14.29 -12.46 -1.94
N ARG A 26 13.25 -12.76 -2.73
CA ARG A 26 12.84 -14.12 -3.10
C ARG A 26 12.36 -14.16 -4.54
N ILE A 27 12.41 -15.34 -5.14
CA ILE A 27 11.83 -15.64 -6.47
C ILE A 27 10.37 -16.01 -6.25
N TYR A 28 9.46 -15.49 -7.08
CA TYR A 28 8.01 -15.70 -7.00
C TYR A 28 7.46 -16.11 -8.36
N SER A 29 6.37 -16.88 -8.42
CA SER A 29 5.77 -17.25 -9.71
C SER A 29 4.91 -16.11 -10.28
N TYR A 30 5.59 -15.28 -11.06
CA TYR A 30 5.10 -14.35 -12.08
C TYR A 30 6.36 -13.89 -12.85
N ASN A 31 6.23 -13.07 -13.89
CA ASN A 31 7.35 -12.24 -14.39
C ASN A 31 7.74 -11.16 -13.35
N ILE A 32 7.81 -11.54 -12.08
CA ILE A 32 8.10 -10.70 -10.94
C ILE A 32 9.51 -11.03 -10.50
N GLU A 33 10.38 -10.06 -10.71
CA GLU A 33 11.78 -10.11 -10.29
C GLU A 33 11.94 -9.25 -9.02
N ASP A 34 12.80 -9.72 -8.12
CA ASP A 34 13.31 -9.00 -6.95
C ASP A 34 12.23 -8.32 -6.10
N ILE A 35 11.42 -9.13 -5.42
CA ILE A 35 10.49 -8.57 -4.41
C ILE A 35 11.29 -7.97 -3.26
N SER A 36 10.92 -6.78 -2.86
CA SER A 36 11.34 -6.13 -1.62
C SER A 36 10.10 -5.87 -0.77
N TYR A 37 10.13 -6.33 0.47
CA TYR A 37 9.02 -6.14 1.41
C TYR A 37 9.41 -5.17 2.50
N PHE A 38 8.46 -4.36 2.95
CA PHE A 38 8.64 -3.40 4.02
C PHE A 38 7.41 -3.40 4.92
N LYS A 39 7.64 -3.47 6.24
CA LYS A 39 6.60 -3.36 7.26
C LYS A 39 6.77 -2.02 7.96
N TYR A 40 5.68 -1.27 8.10
CA TYR A 40 5.73 0.02 8.78
C TYR A 40 5.30 -0.12 10.24
N ASP A 41 5.93 0.65 11.11
CA ASP A 41 5.51 0.76 12.50
C ASP A 41 4.43 1.85 12.64
N ARG A 42 3.23 1.54 12.15
CA ARG A 42 2.00 2.37 12.26
C ARG A 42 2.19 3.84 11.86
N VAL A 43 2.91 4.08 10.76
CA VAL A 43 3.18 5.43 10.26
C VAL A 43 1.88 6.07 9.78
N LYS A 44 1.51 7.21 10.38
CA LYS A 44 0.30 7.97 10.02
C LYS A 44 0.55 8.92 8.86
N VAL A 45 -0.33 8.89 7.88
CA VAL A 45 -0.34 9.79 6.71
C VAL A 45 -1.58 10.65 6.74
N PHE A 46 -1.36 11.96 6.66
CA PHE A 46 -2.40 12.98 6.70
C PHE A 46 -2.50 13.72 5.36
N SER A 47 -3.70 14.21 5.05
CA SER A 47 -3.99 15.02 3.86
C SER A 47 -3.38 16.43 3.99
N THR A 48 -2.07 16.57 3.88
CA THR A 48 -1.38 17.85 4.18
C THR A 48 -1.10 18.71 2.97
N LEU A 49 -1.11 18.15 1.75
CA LEU A 49 -0.83 18.94 0.54
C LEU A 49 -1.99 19.88 0.24
N LYS A 50 -1.68 21.11 -0.18
CA LYS A 50 -2.70 22.14 -0.43
C LYS A 50 -3.06 22.30 -1.89
N SER A 51 -2.20 21.85 -2.80
CA SER A 51 -2.36 22.06 -4.24
C SER A 51 -1.64 21.01 -5.08
N VAL A 52 -2.06 20.89 -6.33
CA VAL A 52 -1.48 19.97 -7.33
C VAL A 52 0.00 20.29 -7.66
N THR A 53 0.44 21.53 -7.42
CA THR A 53 1.81 21.97 -7.66
C THR A 53 2.79 21.45 -6.61
N GLU A 54 2.32 21.10 -5.40
CA GLU A 54 3.13 20.47 -4.34
C GLU A 54 3.39 18.98 -4.58
N VAL A 55 2.69 18.38 -5.55
CA VAL A 55 2.73 16.95 -5.85
C VAL A 55 4.02 16.60 -6.59
N LYS A 56 4.86 15.80 -5.92
CA LYS A 56 6.11 15.23 -6.45
C LYS A 56 5.99 13.76 -6.84
N ASN A 57 5.42 12.93 -5.96
CA ASN A 57 5.26 11.48 -6.11
C ASN A 57 6.58 10.74 -6.44
N GLU A 58 7.69 11.13 -5.80
CA GLU A 58 9.00 10.46 -5.95
C GLU A 58 9.03 9.09 -5.25
N THR A 59 8.16 8.89 -4.26
CA THR A 59 7.96 7.62 -3.55
C THR A 59 6.48 7.19 -3.55
N PRO A 60 6.18 5.89 -3.34
CA PRO A 60 4.81 5.40 -3.20
C PRO A 60 4.03 6.10 -2.07
N GLU A 61 4.69 6.40 -0.96
CA GLU A 61 4.09 7.07 0.20
C GLU A 61 3.70 8.51 -0.11
N GLN A 62 4.54 9.24 -0.86
CA GLN A 62 4.21 10.59 -1.37
C GLN A 62 2.97 10.55 -2.28
N LEU A 63 2.87 9.52 -3.14
CA LEU A 63 1.69 9.33 -3.99
C LEU A 63 0.43 9.08 -3.15
N VAL A 64 0.49 8.25 -2.11
CA VAL A 64 -0.67 8.02 -1.23
C VAL A 64 -1.09 9.31 -0.51
N GLN A 65 -0.15 10.08 0.01
CA GLN A 65 -0.43 11.39 0.58
C GLN A 65 -1.08 12.35 -0.44
N SER A 66 -0.59 12.33 -1.68
CA SER A 66 -1.14 13.12 -2.78
C SER A 66 -2.56 12.73 -3.13
N VAL A 67 -2.85 11.43 -3.24
CA VAL A 67 -4.22 10.93 -3.51
C VAL A 67 -5.18 11.34 -2.40
N PHE A 68 -4.72 11.33 -1.14
CA PHE A 68 -5.56 11.72 -0.02
C PHE A 68 -5.77 13.24 0.10
N SER A 69 -4.86 14.01 -0.46
CA SER A 69 -4.97 15.47 -0.54
C SER A 69 -5.72 15.93 -1.79
N CYS A 70 -6.04 15.01 -2.71
CA CYS A 70 -6.56 15.31 -4.02
C CYS A 70 -7.96 15.94 -3.98
N SER A 71 -8.02 17.26 -4.15
CA SER A 71 -9.25 18.04 -4.12
C SER A 71 -9.68 18.61 -5.48
N SER A 72 -9.20 18.03 -6.58
CA SER A 72 -9.58 18.45 -7.95
C SER A 72 -9.36 17.35 -8.99
N LYS A 73 -10.05 17.45 -10.13
CA LYS A 73 -9.90 16.52 -11.27
C LYS A 73 -8.50 16.51 -11.86
N GLU A 74 -7.90 17.69 -12.04
CA GLU A 74 -6.53 17.83 -12.54
C GLU A 74 -5.53 17.06 -11.66
N TRP A 75 -5.72 17.15 -10.34
CA TRP A 75 -4.88 16.43 -9.39
C TRP A 75 -5.11 14.91 -9.45
N ASP A 76 -6.35 14.45 -9.61
CA ASP A 76 -6.64 13.02 -9.81
C ASP A 76 -5.98 12.48 -11.08
N ILE A 77 -6.00 13.26 -12.17
CA ILE A 77 -5.31 12.95 -13.43
C ILE A 77 -3.80 12.84 -13.18
N LYS A 78 -3.19 13.80 -12.48
CA LYS A 78 -1.75 13.80 -12.18
C LYS A 78 -1.30 12.58 -11.37
N ASN A 79 -2.18 12.03 -10.52
CA ASN A 79 -1.87 10.86 -9.70
C ASN A 79 -2.09 9.51 -10.42
N THR A 80 -2.64 9.50 -11.63
CA THR A 80 -3.13 8.27 -12.28
C THR A 80 -2.39 7.98 -13.58
N LEU A 81 -1.89 6.77 -13.73
CA LEU A 81 -1.23 6.32 -14.96
C LEU A 81 -2.25 6.28 -16.09
N GLY A 82 -1.91 6.84 -17.26
CA GLY A 82 -2.86 7.01 -18.37
C GLY A 82 -3.85 8.18 -18.17
N GLY A 83 -3.78 8.88 -17.04
CA GLY A 83 -4.48 10.15 -16.81
C GLY A 83 -6.01 10.04 -16.86
N ALA A 84 -6.64 10.93 -17.62
CA ALA A 84 -8.09 11.13 -17.62
C ALA A 84 -8.91 9.88 -17.98
N SER A 85 -8.38 9.00 -18.84
CA SER A 85 -9.07 7.80 -19.30
C SER A 85 -9.26 6.74 -18.21
N TYR A 86 -8.53 6.86 -17.09
CA TYR A 86 -8.49 5.86 -16.02
C TYR A 86 -8.97 6.40 -14.67
N ILE A 87 -9.55 7.60 -14.64
CA ILE A 87 -10.16 8.14 -13.43
C ILE A 87 -11.68 8.03 -13.48
N ARG A 88 -12.28 7.65 -12.34
CA ARG A 88 -13.70 7.91 -12.10
C ARG A 88 -13.85 9.38 -11.75
N GLU A 89 -14.63 10.11 -12.53
CA GLU A 89 -14.89 11.52 -12.23
C GLU A 89 -15.65 11.66 -10.90
N LYS A 90 -14.99 12.23 -9.90
CA LYS A 90 -15.64 12.64 -8.65
C LYS A 90 -16.48 13.90 -8.89
N THR A 91 -17.61 13.98 -8.22
CA THR A 91 -18.47 15.16 -8.18
C THR A 91 -17.77 16.34 -7.47
N LYS A 92 -18.20 17.56 -7.76
CA LYS A 92 -17.73 18.76 -7.04
C LYS A 92 -17.91 18.64 -5.52
N ARG A 93 -18.99 18.00 -5.07
CA ARG A 93 -19.27 17.76 -3.65
C ARG A 93 -18.22 16.87 -3.02
N GLU A 94 -17.81 15.79 -3.69
CA GLU A 94 -16.77 14.89 -3.20
C GLU A 94 -15.42 15.60 -3.05
N TYR A 95 -15.01 16.41 -4.03
CA TYR A 95 -13.78 17.19 -3.92
C TYR A 95 -13.84 18.23 -2.80
N ASN A 96 -14.98 18.89 -2.60
CA ASN A 96 -15.15 19.85 -1.51
C ASN A 96 -15.10 19.16 -0.14
N ARG A 97 -15.63 17.94 -0.01
CA ARG A 97 -15.56 17.15 1.24
C ARG A 97 -14.11 16.91 1.67
N ILE A 98 -13.21 16.63 0.73
CA ILE A 98 -11.78 16.41 1.01
C ILE A 98 -11.14 17.67 1.62
N LYS A 99 -11.59 18.86 1.23
CA LYS A 99 -11.09 20.12 1.78
C LYS A 99 -11.58 20.38 3.20
N SER A 100 -12.78 19.93 3.55
CA SER A 100 -13.44 20.21 4.83
C SER A 100 -13.25 19.13 5.89
N ILE A 101 -12.66 17.98 5.54
CA ILE A 101 -12.54 16.84 6.46
C ILE A 101 -11.63 17.15 7.65
N ASN A 102 -11.97 16.61 8.83
CA ASN A 102 -11.09 16.73 10.00
C ASN A 102 -9.88 15.81 9.85
N LYS A 103 -8.77 16.37 9.37
CA LYS A 103 -7.53 15.64 9.08
C LYS A 103 -6.94 14.92 10.30
N LYS A 104 -7.21 15.35 11.53
CA LYS A 104 -6.71 14.65 12.74
C LYS A 104 -7.45 13.34 13.01
N LYS A 105 -8.72 13.26 12.59
CA LYS A 105 -9.57 12.07 12.77
C LYS A 105 -9.63 11.19 11.53
N ASN A 106 -9.28 11.76 10.37
CA ASN A 106 -9.33 11.08 9.09
C ASN A 106 -7.90 10.96 8.53
N TYR A 107 -7.32 9.78 8.66
CA TYR A 107 -5.92 9.51 8.31
C TYR A 107 -5.72 8.06 7.87
N PHE A 108 -4.56 7.80 7.26
CA PHE A 108 -4.16 6.43 6.95
C PHE A 108 -3.01 6.00 7.84
N GLU A 109 -2.98 4.73 8.23
CA GLU A 109 -1.77 4.08 8.69
C GLU A 109 -1.17 3.27 7.54
N LEU A 110 0.12 3.47 7.27
CA LEU A 110 0.89 2.59 6.40
C LEU A 110 1.10 1.27 7.13
N ILE A 111 0.82 0.15 6.46
CA ILE A 111 0.87 -1.18 7.08
C ILE A 111 2.03 -1.98 6.53
N ASN A 112 2.02 -2.23 5.22
CA ASN A 112 3.15 -2.85 4.53
C ASN A 112 3.22 -2.40 3.08
N LYS A 113 4.42 -2.52 2.49
CA LYS A 113 4.73 -2.25 1.10
C LYS A 113 5.45 -3.44 0.50
N THR A 114 5.01 -3.86 -0.67
CA THR A 114 5.68 -4.86 -1.49
C THR A 114 6.09 -4.19 -2.80
N GLU A 115 7.39 -4.03 -3.01
CA GLU A 115 7.97 -3.48 -4.24
C GLU A 115 8.55 -4.62 -5.09
N PHE A 116 8.43 -4.52 -6.40
CA PHE A 116 8.94 -5.51 -7.35
C PHE A 116 8.97 -4.94 -8.77
N ARG A 117 9.44 -5.71 -9.74
CA ARG A 117 9.43 -5.33 -11.16
C ARG A 117 8.49 -6.23 -11.96
N ILE A 118 7.69 -5.65 -12.84
CA ILE A 118 6.95 -6.38 -13.91
C ILE A 118 7.40 -5.77 -15.22
N ASP A 119 7.91 -6.60 -16.15
CA ASP A 119 8.39 -6.16 -17.46
C ASP A 119 9.32 -4.94 -17.36
N ASN A 120 10.25 -4.97 -16.38
CA ASN A 120 11.18 -3.90 -16.05
C ASN A 120 10.56 -2.58 -15.52
N ILE A 121 9.27 -2.55 -15.22
CA ILE A 121 8.60 -1.39 -14.62
C ILE A 121 8.58 -1.56 -13.09
N PRO A 122 9.19 -0.63 -12.32
CA PRO A 122 9.09 -0.63 -10.88
C PRO A 122 7.62 -0.50 -10.45
N THR A 123 7.19 -1.46 -9.63
CA THR A 123 5.82 -1.62 -9.18
C THR A 123 5.82 -1.69 -7.65
N ALA A 124 4.82 -1.08 -7.02
CA ALA A 124 4.64 -1.13 -5.58
C ALA A 124 3.18 -1.39 -5.24
N ILE A 125 2.96 -2.27 -4.27
CA ILE A 125 1.66 -2.50 -3.64
C ILE A 125 1.78 -2.03 -2.19
N LEU A 126 0.96 -1.07 -1.79
CA LEU A 126 0.95 -0.53 -0.43
C LEU A 126 -0.40 -0.82 0.24
N LYS A 127 -0.36 -1.59 1.32
CA LYS A 127 -1.51 -1.81 2.20
C LYS A 127 -1.58 -0.73 3.25
N ILE A 128 -2.77 -0.21 3.45
CA ILE A 128 -3.07 0.87 4.39
C ILE A 128 -4.31 0.53 5.22
N TYR A 129 -4.43 1.15 6.39
CA TYR A 129 -5.68 1.20 7.15
C TYR A 129 -6.20 2.63 7.16
N PHE A 130 -7.44 2.82 6.73
CA PHE A 130 -8.16 4.09 6.76
C PHE A 130 -8.90 4.24 8.07
N PHE A 131 -8.58 5.29 8.81
CA PHE A 131 -9.33 5.73 9.97
C PHE A 131 -10.21 6.91 9.55
N SER A 132 -11.49 6.82 9.86
CA SER A 132 -12.50 7.85 9.60
C SER A 132 -13.25 8.12 10.89
N GLU A 133 -13.74 9.35 11.05
CA GLU A 133 -14.66 9.65 12.16
C GLU A 133 -16.06 9.07 11.96
N GLU A 134 -16.40 8.70 10.72
CA GLU A 134 -17.69 8.10 10.35
C GLU A 134 -17.71 6.57 10.56
N ASP A 135 -16.54 5.94 10.68
CA ASP A 135 -16.40 4.49 10.76
C ASP A 135 -16.06 4.00 12.18
N LEU A 136 -16.71 2.92 12.63
CA LEU A 136 -16.46 2.31 13.95
C LEU A 136 -15.11 1.57 14.03
N LYS A 137 -14.59 1.12 12.89
CA LYS A 137 -13.34 0.37 12.76
C LYS A 137 -12.61 0.85 11.52
N PRO A 138 -11.26 0.80 11.51
CA PRO A 138 -10.53 1.15 10.31
C PRO A 138 -10.81 0.16 9.19
N GLN A 139 -10.77 0.65 7.96
CA GLN A 139 -10.98 -0.14 6.75
C GLN A 139 -9.65 -0.34 6.02
N ALA A 140 -9.37 -1.57 5.58
CA ALA A 140 -8.17 -1.85 4.80
C ALA A 140 -8.32 -1.33 3.37
N GLY A 141 -7.25 -0.69 2.88
CA GLY A 141 -7.11 -0.25 1.51
C GLY A 141 -5.83 -0.77 0.89
N ILE A 142 -5.80 -0.83 -0.44
CA ILE A 142 -4.63 -1.22 -1.22
C ILE A 142 -4.37 -0.18 -2.30
N PHE A 143 -3.12 0.24 -2.43
CA PHE A 143 -2.65 1.08 -3.53
C PHE A 143 -1.74 0.28 -4.43
N VAL A 144 -2.10 0.21 -5.71
CA VAL A 144 -1.25 -0.38 -6.75
C VAL A 144 -0.63 0.75 -7.55
N MET A 145 0.70 0.74 -7.65
CA MET A 145 1.46 1.88 -8.14
C MET A 145 2.59 1.42 -9.07
N GLN A 146 2.88 2.22 -10.09
CA GLN A 146 4.00 2.00 -11.00
C GLN A 146 4.80 3.29 -11.21
N LYS A 147 6.11 3.14 -11.42
CA LYS A 147 7.02 4.26 -11.62
C LYS A 147 7.35 4.46 -13.10
N TYR A 148 7.09 5.67 -13.61
CA TYR A 148 7.46 6.10 -14.96
C TYR A 148 8.18 7.45 -14.89
N ASN A 149 9.31 7.58 -15.58
CA ASN A 149 10.10 8.82 -15.65
C ASN A 149 10.36 9.45 -14.27
N GLY A 150 10.72 8.63 -13.27
CA GLY A 150 11.00 9.10 -11.92
C GLY A 150 9.78 9.32 -11.02
N THR A 151 8.56 9.26 -11.55
CA THR A 151 7.31 9.58 -10.85
C THR A 151 6.45 8.34 -10.63
N TRP A 152 5.89 8.18 -9.43
CA TRP A 152 4.92 7.12 -9.13
C TRP A 152 3.49 7.55 -9.48
N PHE A 153 2.75 6.61 -10.05
CA PHE A 153 1.35 6.77 -10.43
C PHE A 153 0.51 5.60 -9.91
N LYS A 154 -0.75 5.86 -9.58
CA LYS A 154 -1.74 4.80 -9.40
C LYS A 154 -1.96 4.08 -10.72
N THR A 155 -2.09 2.75 -10.66
CA THR A 155 -2.42 1.90 -11.81
C THR A 155 -3.42 0.82 -11.40
N ASN A 156 -4.01 0.13 -12.37
CA ASN A 156 -5.03 -0.90 -12.16
C ASN A 156 -4.92 -2.07 -13.13
N THR A 157 -3.70 -2.47 -13.51
CA THR A 157 -3.49 -3.62 -14.41
C THR A 157 -4.03 -4.91 -13.80
N SER A 158 -4.69 -5.74 -14.60
CA SER A 158 -5.36 -6.98 -14.14
C SER A 158 -4.42 -7.93 -13.40
N GLN A 159 -3.20 -8.08 -13.91
CA GLN A 159 -2.16 -8.92 -13.32
C GLN A 159 -1.79 -8.49 -11.89
N VAL A 160 -1.64 -7.19 -11.66
CA VAL A 160 -1.23 -6.66 -10.36
C VAL A 160 -2.41 -6.59 -9.39
N ASN A 161 -3.62 -6.40 -9.91
CA ASN A 161 -4.83 -6.36 -9.09
C ASN A 161 -5.04 -7.69 -8.34
N ASN A 162 -4.76 -8.85 -8.95
CA ASN A 162 -4.93 -10.13 -8.24
C ASN A 162 -3.99 -10.25 -7.03
N ILE A 163 -2.72 -9.89 -7.22
CA ILE A 163 -1.72 -9.85 -6.14
C ILE A 163 -2.14 -8.85 -5.07
N ALA A 164 -2.60 -7.67 -5.47
CA ALA A 164 -3.05 -6.62 -4.56
C ALA A 164 -4.25 -7.05 -3.71
N LEU A 165 -5.25 -7.70 -4.32
CA LEU A 165 -6.42 -8.23 -3.60
C LEU A 165 -6.03 -9.36 -2.65
N THR A 166 -5.10 -10.23 -3.06
CA THR A 166 -4.53 -11.25 -2.18
C THR A 166 -3.88 -10.62 -0.95
N ILE A 167 -3.04 -9.60 -1.13
CA ILE A 167 -2.38 -8.88 -0.03
C ILE A 167 -3.41 -8.16 0.85
N LEU A 168 -4.47 -7.60 0.25
CA LEU A 168 -5.53 -6.92 0.98
C LEU A 168 -6.26 -7.87 1.95
N LYS A 169 -6.59 -9.08 1.50
CA LYS A 169 -7.31 -10.09 2.30
C LYS A 169 -6.53 -10.62 3.49
N ILE A 170 -5.19 -10.67 3.44
CA ILE A 170 -4.37 -11.36 4.46
C ILE A 170 -3.96 -10.40 5.60
N LYS A 171 -4.01 -10.86 6.85
CA LYS A 171 -3.50 -10.09 8.00
C LYS A 171 -2.03 -9.70 7.81
N PRO A 172 -1.61 -8.51 8.25
CA PRO A 172 -0.26 -8.03 8.01
C PRO A 172 0.85 -8.94 8.57
N ASP A 173 0.64 -9.55 9.73
CA ASP A 173 1.60 -10.47 10.38
C ASP A 173 1.67 -11.82 9.66
N ILE A 174 0.54 -12.34 9.19
CA ILE A 174 0.48 -13.55 8.37
C ILE A 174 1.19 -13.33 7.04
N TYR A 175 0.94 -12.19 6.38
CA TYR A 175 1.61 -11.84 5.13
C TYR A 175 3.12 -11.67 5.30
N ASP A 176 3.55 -10.98 6.36
CA ASP A 176 4.96 -10.84 6.77
C ASP A 176 5.64 -12.22 6.90
N SER A 177 5.01 -13.14 7.65
CA SER A 177 5.50 -14.52 7.80
C SER A 177 5.59 -15.27 6.46
N ILE A 178 4.56 -15.18 5.60
CA ILE A 178 4.55 -15.82 4.28
C ILE A 178 5.70 -15.31 3.40
N ILE A 179 5.86 -13.99 3.32
CA ILE A 179 6.89 -13.36 2.49
C ILE A 179 8.30 -13.74 2.97
N ARG A 180 8.53 -13.72 4.28
CA ARG A 180 9.79 -14.15 4.91
C ARG A 180 9.97 -15.68 4.88
N GLY A 181 8.90 -16.42 4.60
CA GLY A 181 8.79 -17.88 4.62
C GLY A 181 9.09 -18.49 5.98
N ILE A 182 8.60 -17.81 7.00
CA ILE A 182 8.54 -18.31 8.35
C ILE A 182 7.15 -18.93 8.49
N TYR A 183 7.09 -20.25 8.54
CA TYR A 183 5.86 -21.03 8.62
C TYR A 183 5.81 -21.77 9.96
N ASP A 184 5.83 -21.03 11.06
CA ASP A 184 5.86 -21.54 12.43
C ASP A 184 4.45 -21.75 13.01
N LYS A 185 3.48 -20.92 12.63
CA LYS A 185 2.07 -21.09 13.00
C LYS A 185 1.48 -22.32 12.30
N GLU A 186 0.67 -23.11 13.02
CA GLU A 186 0.03 -24.31 12.50
C GLU A 186 -0.73 -24.05 11.19
N VAL A 187 -1.47 -22.93 11.14
CA VAL A 187 -2.20 -22.50 9.95
C VAL A 187 -1.27 -22.28 8.74
N LEU A 188 -0.10 -21.69 8.96
CA LEU A 188 0.90 -21.41 7.94
C LEU A 188 1.56 -22.70 7.43
N VAL A 189 1.84 -23.66 8.33
CA VAL A 189 2.35 -24.99 7.96
C VAL A 189 1.35 -25.71 7.05
N LYS A 190 0.06 -25.66 7.36
CA LYS A 190 -1.01 -26.32 6.58
C LYS A 190 -1.13 -25.76 5.16
N ILE A 191 -1.04 -24.42 5.00
CA ILE A 191 -1.21 -23.79 3.68
C ILE A 191 0.07 -23.76 2.85
N LYS A 192 1.27 -23.81 3.46
CA LYS A 192 2.57 -23.75 2.77
C LYS A 192 2.66 -24.62 1.51
N PRO A 193 2.36 -25.94 1.53
CA PRO A 193 2.49 -26.78 0.34
C PRO A 193 1.52 -26.39 -0.78
N LYS A 194 0.42 -25.72 -0.43
CA LYS A 194 -0.61 -25.29 -1.38
C LYS A 194 -0.25 -23.96 -2.03
N ILE A 195 0.44 -23.07 -1.32
CA ILE A 195 0.76 -21.71 -1.77
C ILE A 195 2.19 -21.56 -2.34
N THR A 196 2.98 -22.65 -2.36
CA THR A 196 4.35 -22.62 -2.87
C THR A 196 4.53 -23.52 -4.09
N SER A 197 5.53 -23.20 -4.90
CA SER A 197 6.04 -24.05 -5.98
C SER A 197 7.32 -24.74 -5.50
N ASN A 198 7.39 -26.06 -5.73
CA ASN A 198 8.47 -26.92 -5.23
C ASN A 198 8.75 -26.73 -3.72
N ASN A 199 7.71 -26.44 -2.93
CA ASN A 199 7.77 -26.20 -1.47
C ASN A 199 8.68 -25.04 -1.01
N THR A 200 9.15 -24.19 -1.92
CA THR A 200 10.22 -23.20 -1.65
C THR A 200 9.89 -21.81 -2.17
N VAL A 201 9.28 -21.72 -3.36
CA VAL A 201 8.95 -20.46 -4.04
C VAL A 201 7.52 -20.06 -3.72
N LEU A 202 7.29 -18.87 -3.16
CA LEU A 202 5.90 -18.39 -2.97
C LEU A 202 5.26 -18.14 -4.34
N ASP A 203 4.03 -18.62 -4.48
CA ASP A 203 3.23 -18.47 -5.67
C ASP A 203 1.97 -17.65 -5.34
N PHE A 204 1.91 -16.42 -5.85
CA PHE A 204 0.78 -15.53 -5.55
C PHE A 204 -0.54 -16.02 -6.15
N ASN A 205 -0.50 -16.72 -7.29
CA ASN A 205 -1.72 -17.28 -7.88
C ASN A 205 -2.25 -18.43 -7.02
N LYS A 206 -1.36 -19.33 -6.58
CA LYS A 206 -1.73 -20.40 -5.66
C LYS A 206 -2.21 -19.86 -4.31
N LEU A 207 -1.58 -18.81 -3.79
CA LEU A 207 -2.03 -18.13 -2.58
C LEU A 207 -3.43 -17.56 -2.74
N SER A 208 -3.71 -16.87 -3.86
CA SER A 208 -5.06 -16.38 -4.17
C SER A 208 -6.07 -17.53 -4.23
N ILE A 209 -5.77 -18.58 -5.00
CA ILE A 209 -6.64 -19.76 -5.15
C ILE A 209 -6.93 -20.42 -3.81
N GLU A 210 -5.93 -20.53 -2.93
CA GLU A 210 -6.14 -21.12 -1.61
C GLU A 210 -7.04 -20.25 -0.74
N LEU A 211 -6.85 -18.92 -0.74
CA LEU A 211 -7.72 -18.02 0.01
C LEU A 211 -9.16 -18.06 -0.50
N ASP A 212 -9.36 -18.15 -1.81
CA ASP A 212 -10.69 -18.24 -2.41
C ASP A 212 -11.37 -19.55 -2.02
N LYS A 213 -10.65 -20.69 -2.08
CA LYS A 213 -11.17 -21.99 -1.61
C LYS A 213 -11.58 -21.96 -0.13
N LEU A 214 -10.73 -21.42 0.73
CA LEU A 214 -11.02 -21.31 2.16
C LEU A 214 -12.23 -20.40 2.44
N SER A 215 -12.46 -19.40 1.57
CA SER A 215 -13.63 -18.52 1.62
C SER A 215 -14.91 -19.21 1.19
N GLU A 216 -14.86 -20.04 0.13
CA GLU A 216 -16.02 -20.82 -0.35
C GLU A 216 -16.52 -21.85 0.68
N THR A 217 -15.61 -22.43 1.46
CA THR A 217 -15.95 -23.47 2.43
C THR A 217 -16.16 -22.96 3.85
N GLU A 218 -16.07 -21.63 4.07
CA GLU A 218 -16.06 -21.00 5.40
C GLU A 218 -15.10 -21.70 6.38
N ASP A 219 -13.92 -22.10 5.89
CA ASP A 219 -12.97 -22.87 6.69
C ASP A 219 -12.51 -22.05 7.91
N PRO A 220 -12.51 -22.60 9.14
CA PRO A 220 -12.01 -21.91 10.32
C PRO A 220 -10.60 -21.30 10.16
N ILE A 221 -9.75 -21.91 9.33
CA ILE A 221 -8.42 -21.41 8.97
C ILE A 221 -8.50 -20.00 8.36
N LEU A 222 -9.54 -19.70 7.58
CA LEU A 222 -9.72 -18.40 6.97
C LEU A 222 -9.75 -17.28 8.00
N LYS A 223 -10.38 -17.49 9.15
CA LYS A 223 -10.47 -16.48 10.23
C LYS A 223 -9.10 -16.12 10.82
N GLU A 224 -8.16 -17.06 10.78
CA GLU A 224 -6.80 -16.82 11.24
C GLU A 224 -5.99 -16.03 10.19
N LEU A 225 -6.23 -16.27 8.91
CA LEU A 225 -5.52 -15.62 7.79
C LEU A 225 -6.08 -14.25 7.42
N LYS A 226 -7.41 -14.08 7.49
CA LYS A 226 -8.14 -12.95 6.94
C LYS A 226 -8.02 -11.70 7.81
N ASP A 227 -7.66 -10.59 7.19
CA ASP A 227 -7.62 -9.28 7.84
C ASP A 227 -9.03 -8.82 8.22
N GLU A 228 -9.26 -8.59 9.52
CA GLU A 228 -10.52 -8.09 10.04
C GLU A 228 -10.91 -6.69 9.55
N HIS A 229 -9.94 -5.93 9.01
CA HIS A 229 -10.17 -4.63 8.39
C HIS A 229 -10.46 -4.75 6.88
N SER A 230 -10.24 -5.92 6.27
CA SER A 230 -10.61 -6.17 4.88
C SER A 230 -12.14 -6.25 4.75
N ILE A 231 -12.68 -5.48 3.80
CA ILE A 231 -14.10 -5.55 3.40
C ILE A 231 -14.38 -6.70 2.41
N LEU A 232 -13.31 -7.33 1.90
CA LEU A 232 -13.34 -8.54 1.07
C LEU A 232 -13.21 -9.75 1.97
#